data_AF-A0A961D8Z8-F1
#
_entry.id   AF-A0A961D8Z8-F1
#
_cell.length_a   1.000
_cell.length_b   1.000
_cell.length_c   1.000
_cell.angle_alpha   90.00
_cell.angle_beta   90.00
_cell.angle_gamma   90.00
#
_symmetry.space_group_name_H-M   'P 1'
#
loop_
_entity.id
_entity.type
_entity.pdbx_description
1 polymer ?
#
loop_
_entity_poly.entity_id
_entity_poly.type
_entity_poly.pdbx_seq_one_letter_code
_entity_poly.pdbx_strand_id
1 'polypeptide(L)'
;MKCCPALGLADIRCKLLGMATKRPKKATRAKLELKQLIAGEATADLRQIQTVIAKVQIAIADYLQSGAPLKITLNPVEILSAIEAAIREAEGQPSPWPDGADARTFFIHGLYDDLIQQPSNIFETKRFPDGTERYLPISPATWKACLEKLRSQIIEAGLKLEKKTSRRK
;
A
#
# COMPACT_ATOMS: atom_id res chain seq x y z
N MET A 1 26.82 -54.39 53.68
CA MET A 1 25.68 -53.80 52.93
C MET A 1 24.55 -53.49 53.91
N LYS A 2 24.36 -52.20 54.22
CA LYS A 2 23.13 -51.55 54.71
C LYS A 2 23.53 -50.12 55.12
N CYS A 3 23.19 -49.15 54.29
CA CYS A 3 23.43 -47.73 54.54
C CYS A 3 22.23 -47.10 55.28
N CYS A 4 22.59 -46.33 56.31
CA CYS A 4 22.01 -45.10 56.87
C CYS A 4 20.53 -45.02 57.34
N PRO A 5 20.32 -44.50 58.57
CA PRO A 5 19.11 -43.80 58.99
C PRO A 5 19.24 -42.26 58.89
N ALA A 6 18.08 -41.63 58.71
CA ALA A 6 17.55 -40.36 59.26
C ALA A 6 18.39 -39.05 59.43
N LEU A 7 17.79 -37.98 58.89
CA LEU A 7 17.65 -36.59 59.42
C LEU A 7 18.84 -35.61 59.39
N GLY A 8 18.57 -34.41 58.86
CA GLY A 8 19.38 -33.20 59.12
C GLY A 8 19.11 -32.04 58.16
N LEU A 9 18.24 -31.10 58.55
CA LEU A 9 18.14 -29.76 57.96
C LEU A 9 19.45 -28.98 58.12
N ALA A 10 19.88 -28.24 57.09
CA ALA A 10 20.28 -26.81 57.14
C ALA A 10 21.16 -26.42 55.93
N ASP A 11 20.60 -25.53 55.10
CA ASP A 11 21.20 -24.27 54.68
C ASP A 11 22.73 -24.21 54.44
N ILE A 12 23.17 -24.46 53.20
CA ILE A 12 24.36 -23.80 52.64
C ILE A 12 24.08 -23.35 51.21
N ARG A 13 23.65 -22.09 51.14
CA ARG A 13 23.62 -21.17 50.02
C ARG A 13 24.97 -21.14 49.28
N CYS A 14 25.10 -21.86 48.17
CA CYS A 14 26.26 -21.74 47.26
C CYS A 14 25.86 -21.00 45.98
N LYS A 15 26.23 -19.71 45.93
CA LYS A 15 26.39 -18.90 44.71
C LYS A 15 27.25 -19.65 43.70
N LEU A 16 26.82 -19.69 42.44
CA LEU A 16 27.55 -19.92 41.16
C LEU A 16 26.53 -20.64 40.25
N LEU A 17 25.96 -20.08 39.19
CA LEU A 17 26.55 -19.32 38.09
C LEU A 17 25.48 -18.40 37.50
N GLY A 18 25.72 -17.09 37.53
CA GLY A 18 24.98 -16.13 36.72
C GLY A 18 25.36 -16.29 35.25
N MET A 19 24.77 -17.24 34.54
CA MET A 19 24.76 -17.21 33.08
C MET A 19 23.61 -16.31 32.63
N ALA A 20 23.86 -15.00 32.63
CA ALA A 20 23.04 -14.07 31.88
C ALA A 20 23.17 -14.41 30.39
N THR A 21 22.28 -15.28 29.91
CA THR A 21 22.08 -15.51 28.48
C THR A 21 21.61 -14.19 27.88
N LYS A 22 22.54 -13.45 27.27
CA LYS A 22 22.23 -12.28 26.43
C LYS A 22 21.36 -12.79 25.27
N ARG A 23 20.04 -12.76 25.43
CA ARG A 23 19.09 -13.12 24.37
C ARG A 23 19.35 -12.23 23.14
N PRO A 24 19.41 -12.77 21.91
CA PRO A 24 19.60 -11.99 20.70
C PRO A 24 18.30 -11.25 20.35
N LYS A 25 18.00 -10.14 21.05
CA LYS A 25 16.79 -9.32 20.80
C LYS A 25 16.70 -8.78 19.37
N LYS A 26 17.82 -8.69 18.63
CA LYS A 26 17.88 -8.17 17.26
C LYS A 26 17.38 -9.16 16.19
N ALA A 27 17.61 -10.45 16.37
CA ALA A 27 17.24 -11.46 15.36
C ALA A 27 15.72 -11.63 15.23
N THR A 28 14.98 -11.47 16.33
CA THR A 28 13.51 -11.54 16.34
C THR A 28 12.86 -10.33 15.68
N ARG A 29 13.40 -9.14 15.92
CA ARG A 29 12.92 -7.90 15.29
C ARG A 29 13.15 -7.89 13.78
N ALA A 30 14.34 -8.27 13.32
CA ALA A 30 14.65 -8.35 11.90
C ALA A 30 13.77 -9.38 11.16
N LYS A 31 13.44 -10.51 11.80
CA LYS A 31 12.50 -11.50 11.24
C LYS A 31 11.07 -10.96 11.18
N LEU A 32 10.64 -10.19 12.17
CA LEU A 32 9.32 -9.55 12.17
C LEU A 32 9.23 -8.46 11.11
N GLU A 33 10.25 -7.60 11.02
CA GLU A 33 10.36 -6.58 9.98
C GLU A 33 10.40 -7.22 8.59
N LEU A 34 11.16 -8.30 8.40
CA LEU A 34 11.15 -9.07 7.14
C LEU A 34 9.76 -9.63 6.82
N LYS A 35 9.04 -10.17 7.80
CA LYS A 35 7.66 -10.64 7.60
C LYS A 35 6.71 -9.51 7.22
N GLN A 36 6.81 -8.35 7.88
CA GLN A 36 5.98 -7.18 7.57
C GLN A 36 6.28 -6.61 6.18
N LEU A 37 7.55 -6.59 5.78
CA LEU A 37 7.97 -6.19 4.45
C LEU A 37 7.45 -7.14 3.37
N ILE A 38 7.50 -8.46 3.63
CA ILE A 38 6.95 -9.48 2.72
C ILE A 38 5.42 -9.42 2.68
N ALA A 39 4.77 -9.17 3.81
CA ALA A 39 3.31 -9.07 3.92
C ALA A 39 2.74 -7.75 3.38
N GLY A 40 3.58 -6.80 2.95
CA GLY A 40 3.13 -5.49 2.48
C GLY A 40 2.56 -4.59 3.58
N GLU A 41 2.70 -4.96 4.86
CA GLU A 41 2.22 -4.23 6.05
C GLU A 41 3.07 -2.97 6.37
N ALA A 42 3.94 -2.56 5.46
CA ALA A 42 4.77 -1.39 5.63
C ALA A 42 3.94 -0.11 5.52
N THR A 43 4.21 0.86 6.40
CA THR A 43 3.75 2.24 6.25
C THR A 43 4.06 2.78 4.85
N ALA A 44 3.14 3.56 4.28
CA ALA A 44 3.31 4.15 2.95
C ALA A 44 4.65 4.89 2.79
N ASP A 45 5.37 4.63 1.69
CA ASP A 45 6.58 5.38 1.36
C ASP A 45 6.21 6.71 0.72
N LEU A 46 6.15 7.75 1.56
CA LEU A 46 5.77 9.10 1.14
C LEU A 46 6.70 9.71 0.09
N ARG A 47 7.96 9.24 -0.01
CA ARG A 47 8.97 9.81 -0.91
C ARG A 47 8.67 9.51 -2.38
N GLN A 48 7.99 8.41 -2.65
CA GLN A 48 7.73 7.92 -4.01
C GLN A 48 6.39 8.39 -4.54
N ILE A 49 5.50 8.89 -3.67
CA ILE A 49 4.11 9.21 -4.03
C ILE A 49 4.01 10.07 -5.28
N GLN A 50 4.81 11.14 -5.40
CA GLN A 50 4.69 12.05 -6.55
C GLN A 50 5.12 11.39 -7.87
N THR A 51 6.14 10.53 -7.84
CA THR A 51 6.61 9.78 -9.00
C THR A 51 5.56 8.75 -9.45
N VAL A 52 4.94 8.07 -8.48
CA VAL A 52 3.89 7.09 -8.74
C VAL A 52 2.64 7.77 -9.31
N ILE A 53 2.22 8.89 -8.72
CA ILE A 53 1.11 9.70 -9.24
C ILE A 53 1.37 10.11 -10.69
N ALA A 54 2.58 10.54 -11.04
CA ALA A 54 2.90 10.91 -12.42
C ALA A 54 2.73 9.74 -13.39
N LYS A 55 3.16 8.53 -13.00
CA LYS A 55 2.94 7.30 -13.80
C LYS A 55 1.46 6.97 -13.95
N VAL A 56 0.69 7.05 -12.87
CA VAL A 56 -0.76 6.81 -12.89
C VAL A 56 -1.48 7.84 -13.77
N GLN A 57 -1.08 9.12 -13.72
CA GLN A 57 -1.65 10.15 -14.58
C GLN A 57 -1.39 9.87 -16.07
N ILE A 58 -0.21 9.34 -16.43
CA ILE A 58 0.08 8.91 -17.80
C ILE A 58 -0.83 7.74 -18.19
N ALA A 59 -0.94 6.71 -17.34
CA ALA A 59 -1.82 5.57 -17.61
C ALA A 59 -3.29 5.98 -17.79
N ILE A 60 -3.81 6.86 -16.93
CA ILE A 60 -5.15 7.44 -17.07
C ILE A 60 -5.27 8.20 -18.40
N ALA A 61 -4.29 9.03 -18.75
CA ALA A 61 -4.34 9.81 -19.99
C ALA A 61 -4.34 8.90 -21.23
N ASP A 62 -3.47 7.89 -21.26
CA ASP A 62 -3.39 6.91 -22.34
C ASP A 62 -4.69 6.12 -22.48
N TYR A 63 -5.26 5.68 -21.35
CA TYR A 63 -6.55 5.00 -21.34
C TYR A 63 -7.67 5.90 -21.86
N LEU A 64 -7.78 7.14 -21.37
CA LEU A 64 -8.80 8.09 -21.83
C LEU A 64 -8.67 8.41 -23.32
N GLN A 65 -7.45 8.48 -23.85
CA GLN A 65 -7.21 8.67 -25.27
C GLN A 65 -7.75 7.49 -26.11
N SER A 66 -7.73 6.27 -25.59
CA SER A 66 -8.30 5.09 -26.26
C SER A 66 -9.82 5.19 -26.46
N GLY A 67 -10.51 6.04 -25.71
CA GLY A 67 -11.95 6.28 -25.85
C GLY A 67 -12.34 7.16 -27.05
N ALA A 68 -11.39 7.87 -27.65
CA ALA A 68 -11.67 8.83 -28.72
C ALA A 68 -12.31 8.19 -29.99
N PRO A 69 -11.84 7.04 -30.51
CA PRO A 69 -12.48 6.37 -31.64
C PRO A 69 -13.93 5.92 -31.33
N LEU A 70 -14.24 5.69 -30.06
CA LEU A 70 -15.57 5.28 -29.59
C LEU A 70 -16.48 6.48 -29.29
N LYS A 71 -15.98 7.72 -29.46
CA LYS A 71 -16.66 8.96 -29.07
C LYS A 71 -17.06 8.98 -27.59
N ILE A 72 -16.31 8.27 -26.76
CA ILE A 72 -16.50 8.26 -25.31
C ILE A 72 -15.52 9.24 -24.69
N THR A 73 -16.07 10.27 -24.04
CA THR A 73 -15.31 11.20 -23.21
C THR A 73 -15.84 11.11 -21.80
N LEU A 74 -14.99 10.73 -20.85
CA LEU A 74 -15.32 10.74 -19.43
C LEU A 74 -15.22 12.16 -18.87
N ASN A 75 -16.20 12.53 -18.07
CA ASN A 75 -16.18 13.75 -17.31
C ASN A 75 -15.35 13.56 -16.02
N PRO A 76 -14.96 14.65 -15.32
CA PRO A 76 -14.15 14.55 -14.11
C PRO A 76 -14.77 13.72 -12.98
N VAL A 77 -16.10 13.68 -12.86
CA VAL A 77 -16.80 12.91 -11.83
C VAL A 77 -16.64 11.41 -12.08
N GLU A 78 -16.71 10.98 -13.33
CA GLU A 78 -16.53 9.57 -13.71
C GLU A 78 -15.09 9.09 -13.54
N ILE A 79 -14.12 9.96 -13.81
CA ILE A 79 -12.71 9.67 -13.53
C ILE A 79 -12.49 9.55 -12.03
N LEU A 80 -13.04 10.48 -11.25
CA LEU A 80 -12.98 10.43 -9.78
C LEU A 80 -13.64 9.18 -9.23
N SER A 81 -14.77 8.76 -9.80
CA SER A 81 -15.51 7.59 -9.32
C SER A 81 -14.74 6.27 -9.59
N ALA A 82 -13.98 6.17 -10.68
CA ALA A 82 -13.05 5.06 -10.90
C ALA A 82 -11.89 5.06 -9.88
N ILE A 83 -11.33 6.24 -9.58
CA ILE A 83 -10.28 6.39 -8.56
C ILE A 83 -10.80 6.02 -7.16
N GLU A 84 -12.03 6.43 -6.81
CA GLU A 84 -12.66 6.07 -5.54
C GLU A 84 -12.89 4.57 -5.40
N ALA A 85 -13.28 3.90 -6.48
CA ALA A 85 -13.40 2.44 -6.50
C ALA A 85 -12.03 1.76 -6.30
N ALA A 86 -10.98 2.24 -6.97
CA ALA A 86 -9.63 1.71 -6.79
C ALA A 86 -9.11 1.93 -5.35
N ILE A 87 -9.48 3.03 -4.69
CA ILE A 87 -9.16 3.26 -3.27
C ILE A 87 -9.86 2.22 -2.38
N ARG A 88 -11.16 1.97 -2.62
CA ARG A 88 -11.91 0.95 -1.88
C ARG A 88 -11.32 -0.45 -2.06
N GLU A 89 -10.92 -0.80 -3.28
CA GLU A 89 -10.23 -2.07 -3.52
C GLU A 89 -8.90 -2.17 -2.77
N ALA A 90 -8.12 -1.09 -2.74
CA ALA A 90 -6.89 -1.04 -1.94
C ALA A 90 -7.13 -1.18 -0.42
N GLU A 91 -8.37 -0.94 0.04
CA GLU A 91 -8.83 -1.20 1.42
C GLU A 91 -9.35 -2.63 1.63
N GLY A 92 -9.33 -3.47 0.60
CA GLY A 92 -9.87 -4.83 0.62
C GLY A 92 -11.39 -4.89 0.53
N GLN A 93 -12.04 -3.80 0.10
CA GLN A 93 -13.48 -3.78 -0.19
C GLN A 93 -13.72 -4.25 -1.64
N PRO A 94 -14.82 -4.96 -1.92
CA PRO A 94 -15.18 -5.34 -3.29
C PRO A 94 -15.46 -4.10 -4.14
N SER A 95 -15.36 -4.26 -5.47
CA SER A 95 -15.72 -3.21 -6.42
C SER A 95 -17.13 -2.67 -6.12
N PRO A 96 -17.29 -1.35 -5.97
CA PRO A 96 -18.58 -0.75 -5.66
C PRO A 96 -19.52 -0.70 -6.87
N TRP A 97 -19.07 -1.10 -8.06
CA TRP A 97 -19.81 -0.87 -9.30
C TRP A 97 -20.68 -2.06 -9.68
N PRO A 98 -21.98 -1.83 -9.97
CA PRO A 98 -22.82 -2.85 -10.57
C PRO A 98 -22.38 -3.14 -12.02
N ASP A 99 -22.67 -4.35 -12.50
CA ASP A 99 -22.55 -4.68 -13.90
C ASP A 99 -23.47 -3.76 -14.72
N GLY A 100 -22.89 -2.83 -15.46
CA GLY A 100 -23.62 -1.95 -16.37
C GLY A 100 -23.56 -2.48 -17.80
N ALA A 101 -24.64 -2.30 -18.55
CA ALA A 101 -24.80 -2.87 -19.89
C ALA A 101 -24.39 -1.92 -21.03
N ASP A 102 -24.10 -0.65 -20.75
CA ASP A 102 -23.79 0.34 -21.78
C ASP A 102 -22.28 0.60 -21.94
N ALA A 103 -21.89 1.01 -23.14
CA ALA A 103 -20.48 1.19 -23.52
C ALA A 103 -19.73 2.20 -22.64
N ARG A 104 -20.42 3.22 -22.10
CA ARG A 104 -19.79 4.20 -21.22
C ARG A 104 -19.49 3.59 -19.86
N THR A 105 -20.42 2.81 -19.31
CA THR A 105 -20.18 2.07 -18.08
C THR A 105 -19.04 1.06 -18.24
N PHE A 106 -19.00 0.31 -19.34
CA PHE A 106 -17.85 -0.56 -19.67
C PHE A 106 -16.53 0.21 -19.73
N PHE A 107 -16.53 1.42 -20.31
CA PHE A 107 -15.32 2.23 -20.41
C PHE A 107 -14.84 2.74 -19.04
N ILE A 108 -15.75 3.07 -18.12
CA ILE A 108 -15.42 3.43 -16.73
C ILE A 108 -14.86 2.22 -15.97
N HIS A 109 -15.49 1.04 -16.14
CA HIS A 109 -14.99 -0.22 -15.58
C HIS A 109 -13.59 -0.54 -16.06
N GLY A 110 -13.32 -0.42 -17.36
CA GLY A 110 -11.96 -0.65 -17.88
C GLY A 110 -10.93 0.35 -17.35
N LEU A 111 -11.32 1.60 -17.04
CA LEU A 111 -10.41 2.55 -16.38
C LEU A 111 -10.11 2.09 -14.95
N TYR A 112 -11.12 1.62 -14.23
CA TYR A 112 -10.94 1.04 -12.91
C TYR A 112 -10.04 -0.20 -12.95
N ASP A 113 -10.27 -1.13 -13.88
CA ASP A 113 -9.45 -2.33 -14.08
C ASP A 113 -7.99 -1.99 -14.37
N ASP A 114 -7.75 -0.99 -15.22
CA ASP A 114 -6.40 -0.50 -15.50
C ASP A 114 -5.74 0.03 -14.23
N LEU A 115 -6.46 0.83 -13.43
CA LEU A 115 -5.96 1.40 -12.18
C LEU A 115 -5.57 0.32 -11.17
N ILE A 116 -6.39 -0.71 -10.94
CA ILE A 116 -6.11 -1.75 -9.95
C ILE A 116 -4.98 -2.69 -10.39
N GLN A 117 -4.63 -2.71 -11.68
CA GLN A 117 -3.48 -3.43 -12.20
C GLN A 117 -2.16 -2.66 -12.05
N GLN A 118 -2.20 -1.32 -12.01
CA GLN A 118 -0.99 -0.47 -11.90
C GLN A 118 -0.04 -0.82 -10.75
N PRO A 119 -0.49 -1.19 -9.53
CA PRO A 119 0.42 -1.58 -8.44
C PRO A 119 1.38 -2.70 -8.81
N SER A 120 0.94 -3.65 -9.63
CA SER A 120 1.76 -4.77 -10.13
C SER A 120 2.75 -4.35 -11.21
N ASN A 121 2.49 -3.23 -11.88
CA ASN A 121 3.30 -2.69 -12.98
C ASN A 121 4.28 -1.60 -12.55
N ILE A 122 4.12 -1.06 -11.33
CA ILE A 122 4.99 -0.03 -10.77
C ILE A 122 5.83 -0.65 -9.65
N PHE A 123 7.16 -0.59 -9.81
CA PHE A 123 8.11 -1.20 -8.88
C PHE A 123 8.81 -0.15 -8.01
N GLU A 124 8.99 -0.50 -6.73
CA GLU A 124 9.83 0.21 -5.76
C GLU A 124 11.11 -0.58 -5.47
N THR A 125 12.24 0.13 -5.32
CA THR A 125 13.47 -0.47 -4.78
C THR A 125 13.41 -0.44 -3.26
N LYS A 126 13.41 -1.61 -2.64
CA LYS A 126 13.39 -1.73 -1.17
C LYS A 126 14.66 -2.39 -0.66
N ARG A 127 15.27 -1.77 0.34
CA ARG A 127 16.40 -2.34 1.06
C ARG A 127 15.92 -3.21 2.21
N PHE A 128 16.36 -4.45 2.22
CA PHE A 128 16.00 -5.45 3.22
C PHE A 128 16.98 -5.44 4.41
N PRO A 129 16.59 -5.98 5.58
CA PRO A 129 17.46 -6.08 6.75
C PRO A 129 18.74 -6.89 6.54
N ASP A 130 18.77 -7.74 5.51
CA ASP A 130 19.95 -8.49 5.07
C ASP A 130 20.95 -7.64 4.25
N GLY A 131 20.63 -6.37 4.02
CA GLY A 131 21.44 -5.43 3.24
C GLY A 131 21.19 -5.49 1.73
N THR A 132 20.38 -6.44 1.24
CA THR A 132 20.05 -6.56 -0.18
C THR A 132 19.02 -5.51 -0.62
N GLU A 133 19.09 -5.12 -1.88
CA GLU A 133 18.05 -4.32 -2.53
C GLU A 133 17.27 -5.20 -3.49
N ARG A 134 15.94 -5.08 -3.46
CA ARG A 134 15.07 -5.84 -4.35
C ARG A 134 14.01 -4.92 -4.93
N TYR A 135 13.66 -5.18 -6.18
CA TYR A 135 12.53 -4.53 -6.85
C TYR A 135 11.26 -5.28 -6.47
N LEU A 136 10.32 -4.57 -5.87
CA LEU A 136 9.03 -5.11 -5.46
C LEU A 136 7.92 -4.26 -6.10
N PRO A 137 6.77 -4.84 -6.43
CA PRO A 137 5.57 -4.06 -6.69
C PRO A 137 5.31 -3.07 -5.54
N ILE A 138 4.68 -1.95 -5.86
CA ILE A 138 4.30 -0.97 -4.84
C ILE A 138 3.39 -1.63 -3.80
N SER A 139 3.66 -1.33 -2.52
CA SER A 139 2.83 -1.86 -1.44
C SER A 139 1.40 -1.31 -1.51
N PRO A 140 0.38 -2.08 -1.07
CA PRO A 140 -1.00 -1.60 -1.04
C PRO A 140 -1.17 -0.29 -0.26
N ALA A 141 -0.43 -0.10 0.84
CA ALA A 141 -0.45 1.12 1.63
C ALA A 141 0.08 2.34 0.86
N THR A 142 1.21 2.18 0.16
CA THR A 142 1.77 3.24 -0.70
C THR A 142 0.82 3.53 -1.86
N TRP A 143 0.26 2.49 -2.49
CA TRP A 143 -0.71 2.62 -3.57
C TRP A 143 -1.93 3.43 -3.17
N LYS A 144 -2.57 3.06 -2.05
CA LYS A 144 -3.71 3.79 -1.48
C LYS A 144 -3.38 5.26 -1.26
N ALA A 145 -2.25 5.55 -0.63
CA ALA A 145 -1.82 6.93 -0.37
C ALA A 145 -1.61 7.74 -1.67
N CYS A 146 -1.14 7.09 -2.74
CA CYS A 146 -1.02 7.71 -4.06
C CYS A 146 -2.39 8.06 -4.65
N LEU A 147 -3.34 7.13 -4.63
CA LEU A 147 -4.69 7.35 -5.13
C LEU A 147 -5.44 8.44 -4.35
N GLU A 148 -5.35 8.44 -3.01
CA GLU A 148 -5.97 9.47 -2.16
C GLU A 148 -5.42 10.87 -2.44
N LYS A 149 -4.11 10.96 -2.68
CA LYS A 149 -3.47 12.23 -3.02
C LYS A 149 -3.81 12.67 -4.44
N LEU A 150 -3.87 11.76 -5.41
CA LEU A 150 -4.32 12.04 -6.77
C LEU A 150 -5.76 12.56 -6.77
N ARG A 151 -6.68 11.89 -6.05
CA ARG A 151 -8.06 12.33 -5.86
C ARG A 151 -8.12 13.76 -5.35
N SER A 152 -7.38 14.07 -4.29
CA SER A 152 -7.32 15.41 -3.71
C SER A 152 -6.80 16.46 -4.72
N GLN A 153 -5.75 16.13 -5.49
CA GLN A 153 -5.20 17.02 -6.52
C GLN A 153 -6.22 17.34 -7.62
N ILE A 154 -6.99 16.35 -8.07
CA ILE A 154 -8.04 16.54 -9.09
C ILE A 154 -9.14 17.46 -8.56
N ILE A 155 -9.63 17.22 -7.33
CA ILE A 155 -10.66 18.05 -6.69
C ILE A 155 -10.18 19.50 -6.54
N GLU A 156 -8.97 19.70 -6.02
CA GLU A 156 -8.39 21.04 -5.87
C GLU A 156 -8.22 21.77 -7.21
N ALA A 157 -7.80 21.06 -8.25
CA ALA A 157 -7.67 21.63 -9.59
C ALA A 157 -9.03 22.08 -10.13
N GLY A 158 -10.08 21.26 -9.96
CA GLY A 158 -11.46 21.60 -10.33
C GLY A 158 -11.95 22.88 -9.65
N LEU A 159 -11.78 22.97 -8.32
CA LEU A 159 -12.16 24.15 -7.53
C LEU A 159 -11.40 25.42 -7.95
N LYS A 160 -10.12 25.30 -8.33
CA LYS A 160 -9.31 26.43 -8.83
C LYS A 160 -9.82 26.94 -10.19
N LEU A 161 -10.23 26.04 -11.08
CA LEU A 161 -10.78 26.40 -12.39
C LEU A 161 -12.14 27.10 -12.28
N GLU A 162 -13.00 26.64 -11.38
CA GLU A 162 -14.28 27.28 -11.10
C GLU A 162 -14.10 28.72 -10.60
N LYS A 163 -13.23 28.94 -9.60
CA LYS A 163 -12.89 30.27 -9.08
C LYS A 163 -12.31 31.21 -10.14
N LYS A 164 -11.53 30.68 -11.09
CA LYS A 164 -10.98 31.46 -12.20
C LYS A 164 -12.06 31.86 -13.21
N THR A 165 -13.04 31.00 -13.41
CA THR A 165 -14.16 31.23 -14.34
C THR A 165 -15.15 32.24 -13.78
N SER A 166 -15.46 32.19 -12.49
CA SER A 166 -16.34 33.16 -11.82
C SER A 166 -15.75 34.55 -11.68
N ARG A 167 -14.42 34.70 -11.65
CA ARG A 167 -13.72 36.00 -11.66
C ARG A 167 -13.64 36.65 -13.05
N ARG A 168 -13.96 35.91 -14.11
CA ARG A 168 -13.91 36.37 -15.52
C ARG A 168 -15.29 36.69 -16.08
N LYS A 169 -16.36 36.39 -15.34
CA LYS A 169 -17.73 36.80 -15.60
C LYS A 169 -18.04 38.05 -14.78
#